data_AF-A0A3P6QWC4-F1
#
_entry.id   AF-A0A3P6QWC4-F1
#
_cell.length_a   1.000
_cell.length_b   1.000
_cell.length_c   1.000
_cell.angle_alpha   90.00
_cell.angle_beta   90.00
_cell.angle_gamma   90.00
#
_symmetry.space_group_name_H-M   'P 1'
#
loop_
_entity.id
_entity.type
_entity.pdbx_description
1 polymer ?
#
loop_
_entity_poly.entity_id
_entity_poly.type
_entity_poly.pdbx_seq_one_letter_code
_entity_poly.pdbx_strand_id
1 'polypeptide(L)'
;MLSTEVKKVLEGEIEEVKKTISGLFDKLHEAEQNGQVEELKIELETVKKEKEEQISALQQTNERLQMTEHQLQVLKEENARLGEACDDADAIEQGLRDEIFELKQQLAKLQAEKDGEDTREVNRRMGNIEAPAGHSTKACEKEMRSDSPCSAVSSFEKLELSENSGDVPTEKEEPTERTSHSSIKNSLKKNADNGECRTS
;
A
#
# COMPACT_ATOMS: atom_id res chain seq x y z
N MET A 1 58.41 -86.57 -21.59
CA MET A 1 57.80 -85.87 -22.74
C MET A 1 56.35 -85.46 -22.48
N LEU A 2 55.48 -86.29 -21.87
CA LEU A 2 54.08 -85.92 -21.58
C LEU A 2 53.89 -84.66 -20.71
N SER A 3 54.78 -84.40 -19.74
CA SER A 3 54.67 -83.26 -18.82
C SER A 3 54.91 -81.88 -19.47
N THR A 4 55.73 -81.81 -20.53
CA THR A 4 56.01 -80.56 -21.25
C THR A 4 54.90 -80.15 -22.20
N GLU A 5 54.23 -81.11 -22.84
CA GLU A 5 53.07 -80.86 -23.71
C GLU A 5 51.88 -80.34 -22.90
N VAL A 6 51.59 -80.98 -21.76
CA VAL A 6 50.53 -80.53 -20.85
C VAL A 6 50.79 -79.11 -20.33
N LYS A 7 52.06 -78.79 -20.03
CA LYS A 7 52.44 -77.44 -19.60
C LYS A 7 52.19 -76.38 -20.67
N LYS A 8 52.53 -76.65 -21.94
CA LYS A 8 52.27 -75.73 -23.05
C LYS A 8 50.77 -75.50 -23.29
N VAL A 9 49.97 -76.55 -23.19
CA VAL A 9 48.50 -76.45 -23.32
C VAL A 9 47.95 -75.54 -22.22
N LEU A 10 48.34 -75.79 -20.97
CA LEU A 10 47.96 -74.95 -19.83
C LEU A 10 48.41 -73.49 -19.98
N GLU A 11 49.65 -73.25 -20.42
CA GLU A 11 50.15 -71.89 -20.67
C GLU A 11 49.35 -71.18 -21.78
N GLY A 12 48.96 -71.90 -22.83
CA GLY A 12 48.11 -71.38 -23.90
C GLY A 12 46.70 -71.02 -23.41
N GLU A 13 46.06 -71.93 -22.66
CA GLU A 13 44.75 -71.69 -22.05
C GLU A 13 44.77 -70.52 -21.06
N ILE A 14 45.84 -70.41 -20.26
CA ILE A 14 46.02 -69.29 -19.33
C ILE A 14 46.13 -67.96 -20.08
N GLU A 15 46.84 -67.89 -21.20
CA GLU A 15 46.93 -66.66 -21.99
C GLU A 15 45.62 -66.31 -22.71
N GLU A 16 44.89 -67.31 -23.18
CA GLU A 16 43.57 -67.09 -23.77
C GLU A 16 42.56 -66.57 -22.73
N VAL A 17 42.61 -67.11 -21.50
CA VAL A 17 41.84 -66.61 -20.36
C VAL A 17 42.23 -65.18 -20.00
N LYS A 18 43.53 -64.86 -19.90
CA LYS A 18 44.00 -63.49 -19.61
C LYS A 18 43.52 -62.48 -20.65
N LYS A 19 43.61 -62.83 -21.94
CA LYS A 19 43.12 -61.98 -23.03
C LYS A 19 41.61 -61.75 -22.92
N THR A 20 40.86 -62.78 -22.56
CA THR A 20 39.41 -62.70 -22.36
C THR A 20 39.07 -61.79 -21.17
N ILE A 21 39.77 -61.95 -20.04
CA ILE A 21 39.60 -61.10 -18.85
C ILE A 21 39.89 -59.64 -19.18
N SER A 22 40.99 -59.35 -19.88
CA SER A 22 41.32 -57.98 -20.30
C SER A 22 40.19 -57.35 -21.13
N GLY A 23 39.69 -58.07 -22.14
CA GLY A 23 38.60 -57.58 -22.98
C GLY A 23 37.27 -57.40 -22.25
N LEU A 24 37.02 -58.15 -21.16
CA LEU A 24 35.85 -57.94 -20.30
C LEU A 24 36.00 -56.70 -19.41
N PHE A 25 37.22 -56.41 -18.92
CA PHE A 25 37.49 -55.18 -18.19
C PHE A 25 37.28 -53.94 -19.06
N ASP A 26 37.75 -53.96 -20.31
CA ASP A 26 37.57 -52.85 -21.24
C ASP A 26 36.07 -52.58 -21.50
N LYS A 27 35.30 -53.65 -21.78
CA LYS A 27 33.84 -53.56 -21.98
C LYS A 27 33.10 -53.07 -20.73
N LEU A 28 33.53 -53.52 -19.54
CA LEU A 28 32.93 -53.07 -18.28
C LEU A 28 33.19 -51.58 -18.06
N HIS A 29 34.41 -51.11 -18.36
CA HIS A 29 34.78 -49.71 -18.23
C HIS A 29 34.01 -48.81 -19.21
N GLU A 30 33.87 -49.23 -20.48
CA GLU A 30 33.05 -48.52 -21.47
C GLU A 30 31.57 -48.46 -21.06
N ALA A 31 31.02 -49.56 -20.54
CA ALA A 31 29.64 -49.60 -20.05
C ALA A 31 29.42 -48.65 -18.86
N GLU A 32 30.38 -48.57 -17.93
CA GLU A 32 30.35 -47.64 -16.79
C GLU A 32 30.41 -46.18 -17.24
N GLN A 33 31.32 -45.84 -18.16
CA GLN A 33 31.39 -44.48 -18.72
C GLN A 33 30.11 -44.09 -19.46
N ASN A 34 29.55 -44.99 -20.28
CA ASN A 34 28.31 -44.74 -20.99
C ASN A 34 27.12 -44.51 -20.02
N GLY A 35 27.09 -45.26 -18.91
CA GLY A 35 26.09 -45.05 -17.85
C GLY A 35 26.16 -43.66 -17.24
N GLN A 36 27.37 -43.20 -16.89
CA GLN A 36 27.60 -41.84 -16.35
C GLN A 36 27.20 -40.74 -17.34
N VAL A 37 27.49 -40.94 -18.64
CA VAL A 37 27.12 -39.97 -19.68
C VAL A 37 25.60 -39.83 -19.82
N GLU A 38 24.85 -40.93 -19.78
CA GLU A 38 23.39 -40.87 -19.86
C GLU A 38 22.78 -40.25 -18.60
N GLU A 39 23.34 -40.51 -17.41
CA GLU A 39 22.90 -39.85 -16.17
C GLU A 39 23.09 -38.33 -16.25
N LEU A 40 24.28 -37.86 -16.66
CA LEU A 40 24.56 -36.44 -16.85
C LEU A 40 23.65 -35.79 -17.89
N LYS A 41 23.26 -36.52 -18.93
CA LYS A 41 22.35 -36.02 -19.97
C LYS A 41 20.92 -35.85 -19.45
N ILE A 42 20.45 -36.77 -18.61
CA ILE A 42 19.15 -36.66 -17.94
C ILE A 42 19.14 -35.48 -16.97
N GLU A 43 20.21 -35.31 -16.20
CA GLU A 43 20.36 -34.19 -15.27
C GLU A 43 20.39 -32.86 -16.04
N LEU A 44 21.15 -32.77 -17.13
CA LEU A 44 21.22 -31.59 -17.98
C LEU A 44 19.85 -31.21 -18.55
N GLU A 45 19.08 -32.18 -19.04
CA GLU A 45 17.74 -31.90 -19.60
C GLU A 45 16.76 -31.46 -18.50
N THR A 46 16.89 -32.01 -17.30
CA THR A 46 16.10 -31.60 -16.13
C THR A 46 16.42 -30.16 -15.73
N VAL A 47 17.71 -29.83 -15.56
CA VAL A 47 18.17 -28.48 -15.25
C VAL A 47 17.76 -27.49 -16.33
N LYS A 48 17.86 -27.88 -17.60
CA LYS A 48 17.44 -27.03 -18.72
C LYS A 48 15.95 -26.71 -18.65
N LYS A 49 15.10 -27.71 -18.40
CA LYS A 49 13.65 -27.51 -18.25
C LYS A 49 13.33 -26.58 -17.06
N GLU A 50 13.96 -26.80 -15.90
CA GLU A 50 13.79 -25.92 -14.74
C GLU A 50 14.20 -24.47 -15.04
N LYS A 51 15.26 -24.28 -15.82
CA LYS A 51 15.72 -22.94 -16.23
C LYS A 51 14.76 -22.27 -17.20
N GLU A 52 14.21 -23.00 -18.16
CA GLU A 52 13.18 -22.49 -19.07
C GLU A 52 11.92 -22.06 -18.30
N GLU A 53 11.48 -22.83 -17.32
CA GLU A 53 10.36 -22.48 -16.44
C GLU A 53 10.66 -21.21 -15.60
N GLN A 54 11.86 -21.10 -15.03
CA GLN A 54 12.31 -19.90 -14.31
C GLN A 54 12.34 -18.65 -15.20
N ILE A 55 12.83 -18.78 -16.44
CA ILE A 55 12.86 -17.67 -17.41
C ILE A 55 11.44 -17.21 -17.75
N SER A 56 10.52 -18.16 -18.01
CA SER A 56 9.12 -17.84 -18.30
C SER A 56 8.43 -17.12 -17.12
N ALA A 57 8.64 -17.59 -15.90
CA ALA A 57 8.11 -16.94 -14.70
C ALA A 57 8.69 -15.52 -14.48
N LEU A 58 9.98 -15.32 -14.78
CA LEU A 58 10.61 -14.01 -14.72
C LEU A 58 10.04 -13.05 -15.79
N GLN A 59 9.83 -13.53 -17.01
CA GLN A 59 9.21 -12.75 -18.09
C GLN A 59 7.80 -12.29 -17.71
N GLN A 60 6.96 -13.21 -17.22
CA GLN A 60 5.61 -12.88 -16.77
C GLN A 60 5.62 -11.87 -15.61
N THR A 61 6.56 -12.03 -14.67
CA THR A 61 6.71 -11.09 -13.54
C THR A 61 7.15 -9.71 -14.03
N ASN A 62 8.06 -9.65 -14.99
CA ASN A 62 8.54 -8.41 -15.58
C ASN A 62 7.44 -7.67 -16.36
N GLU A 63 6.63 -8.38 -17.15
CA GLU A 63 5.46 -7.80 -17.82
C GLU A 63 4.46 -7.22 -16.81
N ARG A 64 4.16 -7.98 -15.75
CA ARG A 64 3.28 -7.50 -14.67
C ARG A 64 3.85 -6.27 -13.97
N LEU A 65 5.16 -6.24 -13.75
CA LEU A 65 5.85 -5.08 -13.16
C LEU A 65 5.70 -3.85 -14.05
N GLN A 66 5.98 -3.98 -15.35
CA GLN A 66 5.84 -2.88 -16.33
C GLN A 66 4.40 -2.34 -16.38
N MET A 67 3.40 -3.24 -16.37
CA MET A 67 2.00 -2.83 -16.31
C MET A 67 1.68 -2.07 -15.03
N THR A 68 2.20 -2.52 -13.89
CA THR A 68 1.99 -1.86 -12.59
C THR A 68 2.68 -0.49 -12.54
N GLU A 69 3.90 -0.38 -13.07
CA GLU A 69 4.63 0.88 -13.17
C GLU A 69 3.88 1.89 -14.05
N HIS A 70 3.32 1.43 -15.18
CA HIS A 70 2.51 2.27 -16.03
C HIS A 70 1.23 2.75 -15.33
N GLN A 71 0.51 1.85 -14.64
CA GLN A 71 -0.66 2.23 -13.84
C GLN A 71 -0.31 3.25 -12.75
N LEU A 72 0.82 3.07 -12.07
CA LEU A 72 1.29 4.01 -11.06
C LEU A 72 1.57 5.39 -11.66
N GLN A 73 2.16 5.43 -12.86
CA GLN A 73 2.43 6.69 -13.56
C GLN A 73 1.13 7.44 -13.89
N VAL A 74 0.15 6.74 -14.47
CA VAL A 74 -1.18 7.32 -14.78
C VAL A 74 -1.86 7.85 -13.51
N LEU A 75 -1.81 7.10 -12.41
CA LEU A 75 -2.40 7.54 -11.14
C LEU A 75 -1.68 8.75 -10.53
N LYS A 76 -0.37 8.88 -10.72
CA LYS A 76 0.37 10.08 -10.29
C LYS A 76 -0.03 11.31 -11.07
N GLU A 77 -0.15 11.17 -12.39
CA GLU A 77 -0.59 12.26 -13.28
C GLU A 77 -2.03 12.70 -12.94
N GLU A 78 -2.93 11.75 -12.72
CA GLU A 78 -4.32 12.06 -12.35
C GLU A 78 -4.42 12.71 -10.96
N ASN A 79 -3.62 12.26 -9.98
CA ASN A 79 -3.57 12.93 -8.67
C ASN A 79 -3.06 14.37 -8.78
N ALA A 80 -2.06 14.63 -9.63
CA ALA A 80 -1.58 16.00 -9.86
C ALA A 80 -2.69 16.87 -10.48
N ARG A 81 -3.37 16.35 -11.51
CA ARG A 81 -4.49 17.03 -12.18
C ARG A 81 -5.65 17.33 -11.21
N LEU A 82 -5.98 16.38 -10.33
CA LEU A 82 -7.01 16.59 -9.30
C LEU A 82 -6.56 17.59 -8.23
N GLY A 83 -5.27 17.60 -7.88
CA GLY A 83 -4.69 18.61 -6.99
C GLY A 83 -4.85 20.02 -7.55
N GLU A 84 -4.49 20.24 -8.81
CA GLU A 84 -4.68 21.53 -9.49
C GLU A 84 -6.17 21.95 -9.52
N ALA A 85 -7.08 21.01 -9.79
CA ALA A 85 -8.52 21.30 -9.77
C ALA A 85 -9.05 21.66 -8.36
N CYS A 86 -8.46 21.11 -7.30
CA CYS A 86 -8.77 21.50 -5.92
C CYS A 86 -8.25 22.91 -5.61
N ASP A 87 -7.02 23.22 -6.01
CA ASP A 87 -6.44 24.57 -5.81
C ASP A 87 -7.28 25.64 -6.55
N ASP A 88 -7.72 25.36 -7.77
CA ASP A 88 -8.62 26.22 -8.54
C ASP A 88 -9.97 26.41 -7.84
N ALA A 89 -10.55 25.34 -7.29
CA ALA A 89 -11.81 25.40 -6.56
C ALA A 89 -11.70 26.23 -5.27
N ASP A 90 -10.60 26.08 -4.53
CA ASP A 90 -10.33 26.86 -3.32
C ASP A 90 -10.17 28.35 -3.64
N ALA A 91 -9.50 28.68 -4.77
CA ALA A 91 -9.37 30.06 -5.23
C ALA A 91 -10.73 30.68 -5.60
N ILE A 92 -11.60 29.93 -6.28
CA ILE A 92 -12.97 30.36 -6.61
C ILE A 92 -13.79 30.54 -5.33
N GLU A 93 -13.70 29.59 -4.39
CA GLU A 93 -14.41 29.67 -3.11
C GLU A 93 -14.00 30.93 -2.34
N GLN A 94 -12.70 31.22 -2.27
CA GLN A 94 -12.20 32.42 -1.62
C GLN A 94 -12.72 33.69 -2.30
N GLY A 95 -12.71 33.75 -3.63
CA GLY A 95 -13.27 34.88 -4.38
C GLY A 95 -14.75 35.11 -4.10
N LEU A 96 -15.55 34.05 -4.02
CA LEU A 96 -16.98 34.13 -3.67
C LEU A 96 -17.19 34.59 -2.22
N ARG A 97 -16.35 34.13 -1.28
CA ARG A 97 -16.40 34.58 0.12
C ARG A 97 -16.13 36.08 0.23
N ASP A 98 -15.15 36.58 -0.51
CA ASP A 98 -14.81 38.00 -0.56
C ASP A 98 -15.95 38.82 -1.17
N GLU A 99 -16.53 38.38 -2.30
CA GLU A 99 -17.68 39.04 -2.92
C GLU A 99 -18.90 39.08 -1.98
N ILE A 100 -19.21 37.96 -1.30
CA ILE A 100 -20.29 37.92 -0.30
C ILE A 100 -20.05 38.93 0.82
N PHE A 101 -18.79 39.06 1.27
CA PHE A 101 -18.44 40.03 2.30
C PHE A 101 -18.65 41.47 1.83
N GLU A 102 -18.23 41.80 0.61
CA GLU A 102 -18.45 43.12 0.01
C GLU A 102 -19.94 43.43 -0.16
N LEU A 103 -20.72 42.49 -0.69
CA LEU A 103 -22.16 42.64 -0.86
C LEU A 103 -22.87 42.83 0.49
N LYS A 104 -22.47 42.11 1.53
CA LYS A 104 -22.99 42.32 2.90
C LYS A 104 -22.68 43.73 3.40
N GLN A 105 -21.46 44.23 3.14
CA GLN A 105 -21.10 45.59 3.52
C GLN A 105 -21.94 46.64 2.79
N GLN A 106 -22.15 46.47 1.48
CA GLN A 106 -22.98 47.38 0.68
C GLN A 106 -24.44 47.35 1.16
N LEU A 107 -24.99 46.16 1.41
CA LEU A 107 -26.34 45.99 1.93
C LEU A 107 -26.54 46.70 3.27
N ALA A 108 -25.58 46.57 4.20
CA ALA A 108 -25.64 47.24 5.50
C ALA A 108 -25.64 48.78 5.36
N LYS A 109 -24.85 49.34 4.44
CA LYS A 109 -24.82 50.78 4.16
C LYS A 109 -26.15 51.28 3.60
N LEU A 110 -26.69 50.59 2.60
CA LEU A 110 -27.98 50.95 1.99
C LEU A 110 -29.14 50.83 2.98
N GLN A 111 -29.11 49.82 3.84
CA GLN A 111 -30.14 49.64 4.86
C GLN A 111 -30.11 50.77 5.90
N ALA A 112 -28.91 51.20 6.31
CA ALA A 112 -28.77 52.34 7.20
C ALA A 112 -29.27 53.65 6.59
N GLU A 113 -28.97 53.88 5.30
CA GLU A 113 -29.47 55.06 4.58
C GLU A 113 -31.01 55.06 4.51
N LYS A 114 -31.61 53.91 4.22
CA LYS A 114 -33.07 53.75 4.19
C LYS A 114 -33.70 54.00 5.56
N ASP A 115 -33.11 53.47 6.62
CA ASP A 115 -33.67 53.51 7.97
C ASP A 115 -33.31 54.81 8.72
N GLY A 116 -32.53 55.71 8.09
CA GLY A 116 -32.08 56.97 8.68
C GLY A 116 -31.10 56.79 9.85
N GLU A 117 -30.40 55.65 9.88
CA GLU A 117 -29.49 55.27 10.94
C GLU A 117 -28.18 56.04 10.83
N ASP A 118 -27.68 56.56 11.97
CA ASP A 118 -26.42 57.28 12.01
C ASP A 118 -25.23 56.33 11.78
N THR A 119 -24.19 56.83 11.11
CA THR A 119 -22.99 56.11 10.67
C THR A 119 -22.33 55.25 11.76
N ARG A 120 -22.44 55.65 13.02
CA ARG A 120 -21.93 54.91 14.18
C ARG A 120 -22.60 53.54 14.36
N GLU A 121 -23.90 53.44 14.11
CA GLU A 121 -24.68 52.20 14.28
C GLU A 121 -24.44 51.21 13.13
N VAL A 122 -24.06 51.72 11.96
CA VAL A 122 -23.62 50.93 10.80
C VAL A 122 -22.24 50.32 11.06
N ASN A 123 -21.29 51.14 11.52
CA ASN A 123 -19.93 50.69 11.83
C ASN A 123 -19.92 49.61 12.94
N ARG A 124 -20.81 49.73 13.93
CA ARG A 124 -21.00 48.71 14.97
C ARG A 124 -21.45 47.36 14.40
N ARG A 125 -22.46 47.35 13.52
CA ARG A 125 -22.96 46.12 12.86
C ARG A 125 -21.93 45.49 11.91
N MET A 126 -21.11 46.33 11.27
CA MET A 126 -20.03 45.90 10.39
C MET A 126 -18.81 45.32 11.14
N GLY A 127 -18.81 45.32 12.48
CA GLY A 127 -17.67 44.87 13.28
C GLY A 127 -16.49 45.85 13.30
N ASN A 128 -16.67 47.06 12.77
CA ASN A 128 -15.70 48.15 12.82
C ASN A 128 -15.80 48.84 14.19
N ILE A 129 -15.32 48.16 15.24
CA ILE A 129 -15.29 48.75 16.58
C ILE A 129 -14.16 49.78 16.61
N GLU A 130 -14.52 51.07 16.62
CA GLU A 130 -13.57 52.13 16.97
C GLU A 130 -13.09 51.91 18.42
N ALA A 131 -11.78 51.69 18.57
CA ALA A 131 -11.15 51.74 19.90
C ALA A 131 -11.45 53.12 20.51
N PRO A 132 -11.89 53.21 21.78
CA PRO A 132 -12.27 54.48 22.37
C PRO A 132 -11.07 55.44 22.39
N ALA A 133 -11.12 56.46 21.54
CA ALA A 133 -10.22 57.60 21.57
C ALA A 133 -10.64 58.48 22.74
N GLY A 134 -9.95 58.40 23.88
CA GLY A 134 -10.30 59.23 25.02
C GLY A 134 -9.59 58.90 26.32
N HIS A 135 -8.39 59.44 26.44
CA HIS A 135 -7.59 59.55 27.65
C HIS A 135 -8.40 60.05 28.86
N SER A 136 -8.31 59.33 29.98
CA SER A 136 -8.38 59.92 31.32
C SER A 136 -7.38 59.21 32.21
N THR A 137 -6.16 59.75 32.28
CA THR A 137 -5.17 59.38 33.29
C THR A 137 -5.57 59.97 34.63
N LYS A 138 -6.63 59.45 35.26
CA LYS A 138 -6.87 59.63 36.69
C LYS A 138 -7.44 58.37 37.31
N ALA A 139 -6.52 57.65 37.94
CA ALA A 139 -6.66 56.90 39.18
C ALA A 139 -7.97 56.11 39.38
N CYS A 140 -7.87 54.80 39.18
CA CYS A 140 -8.45 53.87 40.13
C CYS A 140 -7.52 52.66 40.24
N GLU A 141 -6.47 52.81 41.05
CA GLU A 141 -5.86 51.65 41.69
C GLU A 141 -6.92 51.07 42.63
N LYS A 142 -7.57 50.00 42.18
CA LYS A 142 -8.25 49.11 43.11
C LYS A 142 -8.10 47.66 42.66
N GLU A 143 -7.07 47.07 43.25
CA GLU A 143 -7.13 45.76 43.89
C GLU A 143 -7.40 44.56 42.98
N MET A 144 -6.32 43.81 42.74
CA MET A 144 -6.37 42.43 42.30
C MET A 144 -7.32 41.62 43.18
N ARG A 145 -8.39 41.10 42.57
CA ARG A 145 -8.92 39.78 42.93
C ARG A 145 -9.13 38.98 41.66
N SER A 146 -8.16 38.13 41.39
CA SER A 146 -8.37 36.86 40.70
C SER A 146 -9.54 36.15 41.38
N ASP A 147 -10.53 35.73 40.59
CA ASP A 147 -11.24 34.46 40.72
C ASP A 147 -12.40 34.47 39.70
N SER A 148 -12.16 33.88 38.54
CA SER A 148 -13.26 33.30 37.76
C SER A 148 -12.72 32.12 36.94
N PRO A 149 -13.33 30.93 37.08
CA PRO A 149 -12.66 29.66 36.83
C PRO A 149 -12.53 29.38 35.33
N CYS A 150 -11.39 28.81 34.95
CA CYS A 150 -11.26 28.00 33.75
C CYS A 150 -12.33 26.90 33.77
N SER A 151 -13.43 27.11 33.04
CA SER A 151 -14.34 26.02 32.70
C SER A 151 -13.75 25.24 31.53
N ALA A 152 -12.84 24.32 31.84
CA ALA A 152 -12.49 23.23 30.96
C ALA A 152 -13.71 22.30 30.82
N VAL A 153 -14.53 22.51 29.79
CA VAL A 153 -15.44 21.47 29.30
C VAL A 153 -14.65 20.61 28.33
N SER A 154 -13.96 19.63 28.91
CA SER A 154 -13.53 18.43 28.23
C SER A 154 -14.73 17.48 28.17
N SER A 155 -15.27 17.29 26.98
CA SER A 155 -16.14 16.17 26.67
C SER A 155 -16.15 15.96 25.16
N PHE A 156 -15.24 15.10 24.71
CA PHE A 156 -15.36 14.44 23.41
C PHE A 156 -16.50 13.43 23.57
N GLU A 157 -17.67 13.77 23.07
CA GLU A 157 -18.77 12.81 22.98
C GLU A 157 -18.42 11.84 21.85
N LYS A 158 -18.14 10.59 22.24
CA LYS A 158 -17.94 9.48 21.32
C LYS A 158 -19.27 9.24 20.60
N LEU A 159 -19.38 9.72 19.36
CA LEU A 159 -20.48 9.34 18.47
C LEU A 159 -20.34 7.84 18.14
N GLU A 160 -21.12 7.02 18.84
CA GLU A 160 -21.42 5.65 18.42
C GLU A 160 -22.32 5.77 17.16
N LEU A 161 -21.75 5.50 15.98
CA LEU A 161 -22.54 5.30 14.78
C LEU A 161 -23.34 4.01 14.95
N SER A 162 -24.64 4.15 15.24
CA SER A 162 -25.60 3.07 15.15
C SER A 162 -25.80 2.70 13.68
N GLU A 163 -25.47 1.48 13.30
CA GLU A 163 -25.85 0.88 12.02
C GLU A 163 -27.37 0.66 12.00
N ASN A 164 -28.12 1.65 11.51
CA ASN A 164 -29.48 1.43 11.02
C ASN A 164 -29.42 1.31 9.50
N SER A 165 -29.08 0.11 9.01
CA SER A 165 -29.41 -0.25 7.62
C SER A 165 -30.89 -0.57 7.56
N GLY A 166 -31.64 0.29 6.87
CA GLY A 166 -33.07 0.15 6.65
C GLY A 166 -33.45 -1.11 5.89
N ASP A 167 -34.60 -1.65 6.31
CA ASP A 167 -35.58 -2.46 5.60
C ASP A 167 -35.26 -2.96 4.18
N VAL A 168 -35.05 -4.28 4.09
CA VAL A 168 -35.22 -5.07 2.87
C VAL A 168 -36.56 -5.82 2.97
N PRO A 169 -37.48 -5.73 1.99
CA PRO A 169 -38.66 -6.58 1.97
C PRO A 169 -38.34 -7.97 1.44
N THR A 170 -38.69 -8.97 2.25
CA THR A 170 -38.73 -10.41 1.97
C THR A 170 -39.70 -10.74 0.83
N GLU A 171 -39.31 -11.59 -0.13
CA GLU A 171 -40.13 -12.71 -0.64
C GLU A 171 -39.29 -13.77 -1.42
N LYS A 172 -39.37 -15.02 -0.90
CA LYS A 172 -39.51 -16.34 -1.56
C LYS A 172 -38.31 -17.17 -2.08
N GLU A 173 -38.11 -18.28 -1.35
CA GLU A 173 -37.93 -19.71 -1.72
C GLU A 173 -36.66 -20.24 -2.46
N GLU A 174 -35.82 -20.95 -1.67
CA GLU A 174 -35.16 -22.30 -1.81
C GLU A 174 -34.48 -22.80 -3.12
N PRO A 175 -33.60 -23.85 -3.06
CA PRO A 175 -32.62 -24.27 -2.03
C PRO A 175 -31.20 -24.48 -2.67
N THR A 176 -30.09 -24.79 -1.98
CA THR A 176 -29.59 -26.17 -1.69
C THR A 176 -28.23 -26.14 -0.96
N GLU A 177 -28.10 -27.02 0.05
CA GLU A 177 -26.92 -27.72 0.62
C GLU A 177 -25.58 -27.03 1.01
N ARG A 178 -25.40 -26.93 2.34
CA ARG A 178 -24.32 -27.49 3.20
C ARG A 178 -22.88 -27.56 2.63
N THR A 179 -21.96 -26.84 3.29
CA THR A 179 -20.93 -27.48 4.16
C THR A 179 -20.34 -26.46 5.14
N SER A 180 -20.37 -26.77 6.43
CA SER A 180 -19.67 -26.04 7.50
C SER A 180 -18.33 -26.71 7.75
N HIS A 181 -17.25 -25.95 8.02
CA HIS A 181 -16.12 -26.22 8.94
C HIS A 181 -15.12 -25.04 8.79
N SER A 182 -15.03 -24.12 9.76
CA SER A 182 -14.18 -24.14 10.97
C SER A 182 -12.84 -23.39 10.83
N SER A 183 -12.79 -22.24 11.52
CA SER A 183 -11.68 -21.71 12.33
C SER A 183 -10.33 -21.35 11.67
N ILE A 184 -10.08 -20.04 11.49
CA ILE A 184 -8.72 -19.48 11.61
C ILE A 184 -8.73 -18.25 12.51
N LYS A 185 -7.75 -18.25 13.42
CA LYS A 185 -7.54 -17.41 14.59
C LYS A 185 -7.17 -15.98 14.24
N ASN A 186 -7.61 -15.07 15.11
CA ASN A 186 -7.01 -13.76 15.35
C ASN A 186 -5.49 -13.85 15.47
N SER A 187 -4.79 -12.97 14.76
CA SER A 187 -3.49 -12.46 15.20
C SER A 187 -3.32 -11.01 14.76
N LEU A 188 -3.49 -10.13 15.75
CA LEU A 188 -2.98 -8.75 15.75
C LEU A 188 -1.51 -8.73 15.31
N LYS A 189 -1.17 -7.82 14.40
CA LYS A 189 0.11 -7.09 14.44
C LYS A 189 -0.17 -5.61 14.17
N LYS A 190 -0.11 -4.82 15.24
CA LYS A 190 0.00 -3.36 15.19
C LYS A 190 1.44 -3.04 14.83
N ASN A 191 1.65 -2.37 13.70
CA ASN A 191 2.84 -1.53 13.54
C ASN A 191 2.36 -0.09 13.63
N ALA A 192 2.71 0.55 14.74
CA ALA A 192 2.71 1.99 14.86
C ALA A 192 3.90 2.50 14.06
N ASP A 193 3.68 3.46 13.18
CA ASP A 193 4.73 4.41 12.85
C ASP A 193 4.13 5.81 12.91
N ASN A 194 4.69 6.60 13.81
CA ASN A 194 4.26 7.95 14.14
C ASN A 194 5.09 8.93 13.31
N GLY A 195 4.43 9.96 12.79
CA GLY A 195 5.00 11.30 12.73
C GLY A 195 5.55 11.72 11.37
N GLU A 196 4.88 12.67 10.72
CA GLU A 196 5.34 14.07 10.68
C GLU A 196 4.28 14.92 9.94
N CYS A 197 3.51 15.69 10.72
CA CYS A 197 2.79 16.84 10.19
C CYS A 197 3.77 18.01 10.13
N ARG A 198 4.03 18.54 8.93
CA ARG A 198 4.75 19.80 8.76
C ARG A 198 3.75 20.94 8.67
N THR A 199 3.86 21.88 9.58
CA THR A 199 3.29 23.22 9.44
C THR A 199 4.43 24.24 9.44
N SER A 200 4.49 25.04 8.39
CA SER A 200 4.98 26.43 8.37
C SER A 200 4.43 27.09 7.13
#